data_AF-A6FY74-F1
#
_entry.id   AF-A6FY74-F1
#
_cell.length_a   1.000
_cell.length_b   1.000
_cell.length_c   1.000
_cell.angle_alpha   90.00
_cell.angle_beta   90.00
_cell.angle_gamma   90.00
#
_symmetry.space_group_name_H-M   'P 1'
#
loop_
_entity.id
_entity.type
_entity.pdbx_description
1 polymer ?
#
loop_
_entity_poly.entity_id
_entity_poly.type
_entity_poly.pdbx_seq_one_letter_code
_entity_poly.pdbx_strand_id
1 'polypeptide(L)'
;MEEVRSIIGGVPTVLARMHAKGELEEHWPAIRNMLAGAQVLGGEIMFGMLAAFALRCSVPYCFTIYSSRLERIDGREIGAVFEFPDHVPRHDYWSRVLKLAWLVTNGGPHDAVARHLLRGLCSPEEYTAVIHLAEASRVVRAASERFGLTPADEPALERLPEPVRAQIPEFIQFHTEVQTGRRPVVKMCSACRKVASADDQWFPFEAAEELVPAGAIYSHGLCEPCLQRALADAGLSA
;
A
#
# COMPACT_ATOMS: atom_id res chain seq x y z
N MET A 1 -19.56 -15.73 0.17
CA MET A 1 -18.83 -16.15 -1.05
C MET A 1 -19.42 -15.62 -2.34
N GLU A 2 -20.75 -15.59 -2.50
CA GLU A 2 -21.40 -15.05 -3.71
C GLU A 2 -21.18 -13.54 -3.88
N GLU A 3 -21.23 -12.78 -2.78
CA GLU A 3 -20.91 -11.34 -2.74
C GLU A 3 -19.44 -11.06 -3.13
N VAL A 4 -18.50 -11.93 -2.76
CA VAL A 4 -17.10 -11.83 -3.21
C VAL A 4 -17.02 -11.99 -4.72
N ARG A 5 -17.73 -12.97 -5.28
CA ARG A 5 -17.74 -13.24 -6.73
C ARG A 5 -18.37 -12.10 -7.51
N SER A 6 -19.45 -11.50 -7.02
CA SER A 6 -20.14 -10.42 -7.72
C SER A 6 -19.30 -9.14 -7.77
N ILE A 7 -18.52 -8.86 -6.72
CA ILE A 7 -17.73 -7.63 -6.64
C ILE A 7 -16.33 -7.81 -7.24
N ILE A 8 -15.69 -8.95 -7.00
CA ILE A 8 -14.31 -9.20 -7.43
C ILE A 8 -14.28 -10.01 -8.74
N GLY A 9 -15.39 -10.54 -9.26
CA GLY A 9 -15.40 -11.37 -10.48
C GLY A 9 -14.72 -12.74 -10.30
N GLY A 10 -14.51 -13.17 -9.06
CA GLY A 10 -13.86 -14.44 -8.69
C GLY A 10 -13.65 -14.54 -7.18
N VAL A 11 -13.20 -15.70 -6.71
CA VAL A 11 -12.82 -15.91 -5.30
C VAL A 11 -11.31 -16.14 -5.25
N PRO A 12 -10.53 -15.20 -4.70
CA PRO A 12 -9.11 -15.42 -4.44
C PRO A 12 -8.87 -16.66 -3.57
N THR A 13 -7.81 -17.42 -3.85
CA THR A 13 -7.47 -18.66 -3.12
C THR A 13 -7.40 -18.43 -1.60
N VAL A 14 -6.86 -17.30 -1.15
CA VAL A 14 -6.81 -16.93 0.28
C VAL A 14 -8.19 -16.91 0.93
N LEU A 15 -9.19 -16.31 0.29
CA LEU A 15 -10.55 -16.23 0.84
C LEU A 15 -11.24 -17.60 0.82
N ALA A 16 -10.97 -18.41 -0.21
CA ALA A 16 -11.45 -19.80 -0.25
C ALA A 16 -10.86 -20.63 0.89
N ARG A 17 -9.56 -20.49 1.19
CA ARG A 17 -8.90 -21.18 2.31
C ARG A 17 -9.41 -20.68 3.66
N MET A 18 -9.62 -19.38 3.85
CA MET A 18 -10.24 -18.82 5.07
C MET A 18 -11.63 -19.41 5.31
N HIS A 19 -12.47 -19.47 4.27
CA HIS A 19 -13.82 -20.03 4.39
C HIS A 19 -13.79 -21.53 4.72
N ALA A 20 -12.93 -22.30 4.07
CA ALA A 20 -12.77 -23.74 4.37
C ALA A 20 -12.28 -24.01 5.80
N LYS A 21 -11.68 -23.03 6.47
CA LYS A 21 -11.25 -23.08 7.87
C LYS A 21 -12.26 -22.46 8.85
N GLY A 22 -13.37 -21.91 8.36
CA GLY A 22 -14.37 -21.23 9.19
C GLY A 22 -13.91 -19.88 9.76
N GLU A 23 -12.89 -19.27 9.13
CA GLU A 23 -12.27 -18.02 9.59
C GLU A 23 -12.74 -16.81 8.76
N LEU A 24 -13.39 -17.06 7.62
CA LEU A 24 -13.86 -15.98 6.76
C LEU A 24 -14.92 -15.15 7.46
N GLU A 25 -15.79 -15.80 8.24
CA GLU A 25 -16.91 -15.18 8.93
C GLU A 25 -16.45 -14.16 9.99
N GLU A 26 -15.37 -14.47 10.72
CA GLU A 26 -14.75 -13.56 11.69
C GLU A 26 -14.19 -12.30 11.01
N HIS A 27 -13.60 -12.48 9.83
CA HIS A 27 -12.93 -11.41 9.10
C HIS A 27 -13.80 -10.75 8.01
N TRP A 28 -15.03 -11.25 7.82
CA TRP A 28 -15.94 -10.79 6.78
C TRP A 28 -16.25 -9.30 6.89
N PRO A 29 -16.44 -8.70 8.09
CA PRO A 29 -16.68 -7.26 8.18
C PRO A 29 -15.57 -6.42 7.55
N ALA A 30 -14.30 -6.76 7.80
CA ALA A 30 -13.16 -6.03 7.22
C ALA A 30 -13.12 -6.18 5.69
N ILE A 31 -13.30 -7.40 5.19
CA ILE A 31 -13.30 -7.71 3.75
C ILE A 31 -14.47 -7.00 3.04
N ARG A 32 -15.67 -7.03 3.62
CA ARG A 32 -16.84 -6.35 3.05
C ARG A 32 -16.68 -4.83 3.06
N ASN A 33 -16.14 -4.27 4.14
CA ASN A 33 -15.92 -2.83 4.25
C ASN A 33 -14.88 -2.33 3.24
N MET A 34 -13.85 -3.13 2.94
CA MET A 34 -12.91 -2.86 1.85
C MET A 34 -13.64 -2.75 0.51
N LEU A 35 -14.55 -3.68 0.22
CA LEU A 35 -15.33 -3.68 -1.03
C LEU A 35 -16.29 -2.49 -1.13
N ALA A 36 -16.88 -2.06 -0.02
CA ALA A 36 -17.66 -0.83 0.03
C ALA A 36 -16.79 0.42 -0.25
N GLY A 37 -15.54 0.41 0.23
CA GLY A 37 -14.56 1.48 -0.04
C GLY A 37 -14.26 1.68 -1.53
N ALA A 38 -14.43 0.65 -2.37
CA ALA A 38 -14.28 0.75 -3.83
C ALA A 38 -15.26 1.75 -4.46
N GLN A 39 -16.45 1.92 -3.88
CA GLN A 39 -17.46 2.87 -4.37
C GLN A 39 -17.09 4.32 -4.07
N VAL A 40 -16.29 4.55 -3.03
CA VAL A 40 -15.83 5.87 -2.61
C VAL A 40 -14.56 6.27 -3.36
N LEU A 41 -13.57 5.38 -3.40
CA LEU A 41 -12.24 5.68 -3.94
C LEU A 41 -12.13 5.41 -5.45
N GLY A 42 -13.02 4.59 -6.00
CA GLY A 42 -12.87 3.99 -7.32
C GLY A 42 -12.00 2.72 -7.28
N GLY A 43 -12.34 1.75 -8.14
CA GLY A 43 -11.69 0.44 -8.16
C GLY A 43 -10.19 0.50 -8.46
N GLU A 44 -9.78 1.35 -9.40
CA GLU A 44 -8.37 1.53 -9.79
C GLU A 44 -7.50 2.03 -8.62
N ILE A 45 -7.96 3.05 -7.89
CA ILE A 45 -7.24 3.59 -6.73
C ILE A 45 -7.19 2.54 -5.62
N MET A 46 -8.32 1.89 -5.32
CA MET A 46 -8.37 0.85 -4.31
C MET A 46 -7.38 -0.29 -4.59
N PHE A 47 -7.43 -0.87 -5.80
CA PHE A 47 -6.56 -1.99 -6.16
C PHE A 47 -5.10 -1.56 -6.31
N GLY A 48 -4.84 -0.34 -6.78
CA GLY A 48 -3.50 0.25 -6.78
C GLY A 48 -2.93 0.38 -5.37
N MET A 49 -3.72 0.86 -4.41
CA MET A 49 -3.30 0.95 -3.01
C MET A 49 -3.04 -0.41 -2.37
N LEU A 50 -3.90 -1.39 -2.63
CA LEU A 50 -3.75 -2.75 -2.11
C LEU A 50 -2.52 -3.46 -2.71
N ALA A 51 -2.28 -3.32 -4.02
CA ALA A 51 -1.08 -3.81 -4.69
C ALA A 51 0.18 -3.17 -4.07
N ALA A 52 0.13 -1.85 -3.86
CA ALA A 52 1.18 -1.10 -3.20
C ALA A 52 1.47 -1.57 -1.76
N PHE A 53 0.44 -1.83 -0.94
CA PHE A 53 0.63 -2.41 0.39
C PHE A 53 1.30 -3.79 0.32
N ALA A 54 0.85 -4.64 -0.60
CA ALA A 54 1.42 -5.96 -0.78
C ALA A 54 2.89 -5.91 -1.21
N LEU A 55 3.26 -4.95 -2.07
CA LEU A 55 4.65 -4.70 -2.46
C LEU A 55 5.51 -4.30 -1.25
N ARG A 56 5.03 -3.33 -0.46
CA ARG A 56 5.73 -2.86 0.76
C ARG A 56 5.87 -3.95 1.82
N CYS A 57 4.88 -4.82 1.94
CA CYS A 57 4.88 -5.92 2.91
C CYS A 57 5.57 -7.17 2.37
N SER A 58 6.07 -7.13 1.14
CA SER A 58 6.75 -8.26 0.51
C SER A 58 5.92 -9.53 0.44
N VAL A 59 4.66 -9.41 0.01
CA VAL A 59 3.76 -10.56 -0.16
C VAL A 59 3.37 -10.69 -1.64
N PRO A 60 4.17 -11.42 -2.45
CA PRO A 60 3.99 -11.51 -3.90
C PRO A 60 2.62 -12.05 -4.31
N TYR A 61 2.05 -12.98 -3.53
CA TYR A 61 0.69 -13.47 -3.76
C TYR A 61 -0.35 -12.35 -3.67
N CYS A 62 -0.32 -11.54 -2.60
CA CYS A 62 -1.24 -10.42 -2.44
C CYS A 62 -1.06 -9.38 -3.56
N PHE A 63 0.19 -9.08 -3.93
CA PHE A 63 0.47 -8.17 -5.04
C PHE A 63 -0.17 -8.68 -6.34
N THR A 64 -0.04 -9.98 -6.59
CA THR A 64 -0.59 -10.64 -7.75
C THR A 64 -2.11 -10.51 -7.82
N ILE A 65 -2.83 -10.85 -6.74
CA ILE A 65 -4.31 -10.79 -6.75
C ILE A 65 -4.83 -9.36 -6.94
N TYR A 66 -4.20 -8.35 -6.35
CA TYR A 66 -4.67 -6.97 -6.45
C TYR A 66 -4.36 -6.36 -7.81
N SER A 67 -3.15 -6.60 -8.31
CA SER A 67 -2.72 -6.14 -9.65
C SER A 67 -3.52 -6.80 -10.76
N SER A 68 -4.00 -8.03 -10.53
CA SER A 68 -4.85 -8.76 -11.48
C SER A 68 -6.17 -8.03 -11.83
N ARG A 69 -6.54 -7.03 -11.03
CA ARG A 69 -7.80 -6.28 -11.15
C ARG A 69 -7.63 -4.90 -11.76
N LEU A 70 -6.40 -4.54 -12.11
CA LEU A 70 -6.10 -3.31 -12.80
C LEU A 70 -6.22 -3.55 -14.31
N GLU A 71 -7.11 -2.81 -14.98
CA GLU A 71 -7.31 -2.90 -16.44
C GLU A 71 -6.06 -2.48 -17.22
N ARG A 72 -5.30 -1.55 -16.64
CA ARG A 72 -3.95 -1.19 -17.07
C ARG A 72 -3.09 -1.12 -15.82
N ILE A 73 -1.97 -1.81 -15.88
CA ILE A 73 -0.87 -1.54 -14.97
C ILE A 73 0.12 -0.72 -15.77
N ASP A 74 0.39 0.51 -15.35
CA ASP A 74 1.69 1.11 -15.63
C ASP A 74 2.53 0.89 -14.37
N GLY A 75 3.43 -0.09 -14.43
CA GLY A 75 4.37 -0.33 -13.33
C GLY A 75 5.21 0.90 -12.98
N ARG A 76 5.39 1.84 -13.93
CA ARG A 76 6.01 3.14 -13.68
C ARG A 76 5.08 4.09 -12.96
N GLU A 77 3.76 4.01 -13.08
CA GLU A 77 2.82 4.85 -12.31
C GLU A 77 2.65 4.34 -10.89
N ILE A 78 2.53 3.03 -10.68
CA ILE A 78 2.54 2.43 -9.32
C ILE A 78 3.90 2.70 -8.66
N GLY A 79 4.98 2.57 -9.42
CA GLY A 79 6.33 3.00 -9.03
C GLY A 79 6.39 4.49 -8.71
N ALA A 80 5.85 5.38 -9.56
CA ALA A 80 5.87 6.83 -9.38
C ALA A 80 5.05 7.31 -8.17
N VAL A 81 3.97 6.61 -7.81
CA VAL A 81 3.25 6.84 -6.55
C VAL A 81 4.15 6.56 -5.33
N PHE A 82 5.18 5.72 -5.48
CA PHE A 82 6.24 5.51 -4.48
C PHE A 82 7.53 6.29 -4.72
N GLU A 83 7.81 6.71 -5.96
CA GLU A 83 9.11 7.22 -6.39
C GLU A 83 9.12 8.75 -6.53
N PHE A 84 8.03 9.43 -6.91
CA PHE A 84 8.05 10.90 -7.08
C PHE A 84 6.66 11.54 -6.95
N PRO A 85 6.17 11.84 -5.73
CA PRO A 85 4.92 12.56 -5.55
C PRO A 85 4.94 14.00 -6.09
N ASP A 86 6.13 14.61 -6.15
CA ASP A 86 6.26 16.05 -6.34
C ASP A 86 6.10 16.53 -7.79
N HIS A 87 6.20 15.62 -8.78
CA HIS A 87 6.10 15.99 -10.20
C HIS A 87 4.70 15.84 -10.79
N VAL A 88 3.75 15.29 -10.03
CA VAL A 88 2.34 15.19 -10.44
C VAL A 88 1.45 15.43 -9.21
N PRO A 89 0.82 16.61 -9.06
CA PRO A 89 0.08 16.98 -7.84
C PRO A 89 -1.01 15.99 -7.41
N ARG A 90 -1.61 15.27 -8.37
CA ARG A 90 -2.60 14.22 -8.09
C ARG A 90 -1.96 12.95 -7.51
N HIS A 91 -0.70 12.67 -7.85
CA HIS A 91 0.07 11.56 -7.28
C HIS A 91 0.66 11.92 -5.89
N ASP A 92 0.93 13.19 -5.57
CA ASP A 92 1.33 13.61 -4.21
C ASP A 92 0.28 13.24 -3.15
N TYR A 93 -0.98 13.59 -3.41
CA TYR A 93 -2.08 13.26 -2.50
C TYR A 93 -2.16 11.76 -2.23
N TRP A 94 -2.28 10.93 -3.29
CA TRP A 94 -2.43 9.48 -3.14
C TRP A 94 -1.18 8.80 -2.62
N SER A 95 0.01 9.30 -2.92
CA SER A 95 1.28 8.83 -2.35
C SER A 95 1.29 9.01 -0.83
N ARG A 96 0.87 10.18 -0.33
CA ARG A 96 0.78 10.46 1.11
C ARG A 96 -0.30 9.62 1.78
N VAL A 97 -1.49 9.52 1.18
CA VAL A 97 -2.59 8.67 1.68
C VAL A 97 -2.14 7.22 1.77
N LEU A 98 -1.56 6.69 0.69
CA LEU A 98 -1.02 5.33 0.63
C LEU A 98 0.02 5.10 1.72
N LYS A 99 0.94 6.04 1.92
CA LYS A 99 1.94 5.85 2.95
C LYS A 99 1.34 5.81 4.35
N LEU A 100 0.52 6.81 4.69
CA LEU A 100 -0.04 6.90 6.02
C LEU A 100 -0.89 5.65 6.30
N ALA A 101 -1.65 5.17 5.32
CA ALA A 101 -2.39 3.93 5.42
C ALA A 101 -1.48 2.70 5.60
N TRP A 102 -0.29 2.66 4.98
CA TRP A 102 0.70 1.61 5.24
C TRP A 102 1.22 1.64 6.68
N LEU A 103 1.44 2.82 7.27
CA LEU A 103 1.82 2.95 8.68
C LEU A 103 0.72 2.39 9.59
N VAL A 104 -0.55 2.67 9.28
CA VAL A 104 -1.71 2.09 9.97
C VAL A 104 -1.71 0.56 9.88
N THR A 105 -1.35 0.00 8.71
CA THR A 105 -1.37 -1.44 8.44
C THR A 105 -0.37 -2.23 9.30
N ASN A 106 0.75 -1.61 9.69
CA ASN A 106 1.82 -2.25 10.46
C ASN A 106 1.75 -1.94 11.97
N GLY A 107 0.85 -1.05 12.38
CA GLY A 107 0.67 -0.69 13.78
C GLY A 107 1.89 0.00 14.40
N GLY A 108 1.95 0.02 15.73
CA GLY A 108 3.06 0.58 16.49
C GLY A 108 2.93 2.07 16.78
N PRO A 109 4.01 2.73 17.25
CA PRO A 109 3.96 4.10 17.78
C PRO A 109 3.52 5.15 16.75
N HIS A 110 3.61 4.82 15.45
CA HIS A 110 3.26 5.74 14.37
C HIS A 110 1.82 5.58 13.86
N ASP A 111 1.05 4.57 14.32
CA ASP A 111 -0.33 4.33 13.86
C ASP A 111 -1.24 5.51 14.20
N ALA A 112 -1.27 5.92 15.47
CA ALA A 112 -2.15 6.98 15.92
C ALA A 112 -1.85 8.33 15.23
N VAL A 113 -0.57 8.60 14.99
CA VAL A 113 -0.12 9.76 14.21
C VAL A 113 -0.55 9.64 12.74
N ALA A 114 -0.39 8.48 12.12
CA ALA A 114 -0.82 8.27 10.74
C ALA A 114 -2.33 8.43 10.58
N ARG A 115 -3.12 7.93 11.52
CA ARG A 115 -4.57 8.13 11.58
C ARG A 115 -4.95 9.59 11.72
N HIS A 116 -4.25 10.33 12.59
CA HIS A 116 -4.46 11.77 12.75
C HIS A 116 -4.20 12.52 11.44
N LEU A 117 -3.04 12.27 10.80
CA LEU A 117 -2.67 12.92 9.55
C LEU A 117 -3.63 12.56 8.40
N LEU A 118 -4.11 11.31 8.33
CA LEU A 118 -5.12 10.90 7.35
C LEU A 118 -6.45 11.65 7.53
N ARG A 119 -6.89 11.91 8.77
CA ARG A 119 -8.12 12.69 9.02
C ARG A 119 -8.03 14.14 8.55
N GLY A 120 -6.83 14.73 8.62
CA GLY A 120 -6.59 16.08 8.11
C GLY A 120 -6.38 16.13 6.60
N LEU A 121 -6.02 15.00 5.97
CA LEU A 121 -5.70 14.91 4.55
C LEU A 121 -6.91 14.51 3.70
N CYS A 122 -7.70 13.54 4.14
CA CYS A 122 -8.82 12.96 3.39
C CYS A 122 -10.17 13.57 3.81
N SER A 123 -11.18 13.49 2.94
CA SER A 123 -12.59 13.63 3.39
C SER A 123 -12.97 12.53 4.40
N PRO A 124 -14.02 12.71 5.22
CA PRO A 124 -14.46 11.67 6.18
C PRO A 124 -14.77 10.32 5.53
N GLU A 125 -15.35 10.34 4.33
CA GLU A 125 -15.70 9.15 3.55
C GLU A 125 -14.44 8.44 3.04
N GLU A 126 -13.51 9.20 2.45
CA GLU A 126 -12.22 8.66 1.97
C GLU A 126 -11.38 8.11 3.12
N TYR A 127 -11.31 8.84 4.25
CA TYR A 127 -10.63 8.38 5.46
C TYR A 127 -11.15 7.01 5.89
N THR A 128 -12.48 6.88 5.99
CA THR A 128 -13.13 5.63 6.38
C THR A 128 -12.81 4.51 5.39
N ALA A 129 -12.89 4.78 4.09
CA ALA A 129 -12.54 3.81 3.06
C ALA A 129 -11.08 3.36 3.17
N VAL A 130 -10.13 4.29 3.31
CA VAL A 130 -8.69 4.02 3.41
C VAL A 130 -8.35 3.18 4.64
N ILE A 131 -8.95 3.46 5.79
CA ILE A 131 -8.75 2.66 7.01
C ILE A 131 -9.26 1.23 6.81
N HIS A 132 -10.44 1.06 6.20
CA HIS A 132 -10.96 -0.26 5.87
C HIS A 132 -10.05 -1.04 4.89
N LEU A 133 -9.44 -0.36 3.91
CA LEU A 133 -8.45 -0.98 3.02
C LEU A 133 -7.23 -1.48 3.79
N ALA A 134 -6.68 -0.66 4.70
CA ALA A 134 -5.53 -1.04 5.51
C ALA A 134 -5.84 -2.26 6.40
N GLU A 135 -7.01 -2.27 7.04
CA GLU A 135 -7.44 -3.37 7.90
C GLU A 135 -7.64 -4.68 7.13
N ALA A 136 -8.35 -4.63 5.99
CA ALA A 136 -8.55 -5.80 5.14
C ALA A 136 -7.23 -6.30 4.54
N SER A 137 -6.35 -5.40 4.11
CA SER A 137 -5.03 -5.75 3.61
C SER A 137 -4.23 -6.51 4.67
N ARG A 138 -4.27 -6.08 5.94
CA ARG A 138 -3.60 -6.77 7.05
C ARG A 138 -4.12 -8.20 7.25
N VAL A 139 -5.44 -8.37 7.22
CA VAL A 139 -6.10 -9.69 7.34
C VAL A 139 -5.69 -10.61 6.21
N VAL A 140 -5.84 -10.15 4.96
CA VAL A 140 -5.54 -10.95 3.76
C VAL A 140 -4.06 -11.29 3.70
N ARG A 141 -3.17 -10.35 4.07
CA ARG A 141 -1.73 -10.58 4.19
C ARG A 141 -1.43 -11.70 5.19
N ALA A 142 -1.90 -11.57 6.43
CA ALA A 142 -1.64 -12.54 7.48
C ALA A 142 -2.17 -13.94 7.13
N ALA A 143 -3.34 -14.01 6.50
CA ALA A 143 -3.89 -15.27 5.99
C ALA A 143 -3.01 -15.87 4.88
N SER A 144 -2.56 -15.05 3.93
CA SER A 144 -1.72 -15.49 2.81
C SER A 144 -0.37 -16.06 3.27
N GLU A 145 0.28 -15.38 4.21
CA GLU A 145 1.54 -15.83 4.82
C GLU A 145 1.34 -17.13 5.60
N ARG A 146 0.33 -17.19 6.47
CA ARG A 146 0.02 -18.39 7.27
C ARG A 146 -0.30 -19.61 6.40
N PHE A 147 -0.96 -19.42 5.27
CA PHE A 147 -1.27 -20.50 4.33
C PHE A 147 -0.14 -20.81 3.35
N GLY A 148 0.99 -20.08 3.41
CA GLY A 148 2.13 -20.27 2.52
C GLY A 148 1.81 -20.04 1.04
N LEU A 149 0.94 -19.07 0.74
CA LEU A 149 0.49 -18.82 -0.63
C LEU A 149 1.56 -18.14 -1.47
N THR A 150 1.74 -18.64 -2.68
CA THR A 150 2.60 -18.10 -3.72
C THR A 150 1.75 -17.64 -4.90
N PRO A 151 2.26 -16.78 -5.81
CA PRO A 151 1.53 -16.40 -7.01
C PRO A 151 0.98 -17.61 -7.80
N ALA A 152 1.70 -18.73 -7.86
CA ALA A 152 1.28 -19.94 -8.56
C ALA A 152 0.01 -20.59 -7.97
N ASP A 153 -0.35 -20.28 -6.72
CA ASP A 153 -1.57 -20.77 -6.08
C ASP A 153 -2.84 -20.01 -6.50
N GLU A 154 -2.74 -19.00 -7.38
CA GLU A 154 -3.88 -18.19 -7.81
C GLU A 154 -4.33 -18.51 -9.25
N PRO A 155 -5.44 -19.25 -9.45
CA PRO A 155 -5.97 -19.55 -10.78
C PRO A 155 -6.41 -18.31 -11.57
N ALA A 156 -6.65 -17.18 -10.88
CA ALA A 156 -7.00 -15.92 -11.54
C ALA A 156 -5.87 -15.40 -12.45
N LEU A 157 -4.62 -15.82 -12.23
CA LEU A 157 -3.47 -15.46 -13.07
C LEU A 157 -3.63 -15.89 -14.53
N GLU A 158 -4.14 -17.10 -14.77
CA GLU A 158 -4.30 -17.66 -16.12
C GLU A 158 -5.35 -16.90 -16.93
N ARG A 159 -6.24 -16.19 -16.23
CA ARG A 159 -7.35 -15.41 -16.81
C ARG A 159 -6.98 -13.95 -17.03
N LEU A 160 -5.77 -13.53 -16.65
CA LEU A 160 -5.35 -12.16 -16.85
C LEU A 160 -5.11 -11.86 -18.32
N PRO A 161 -5.46 -10.64 -18.78
CA PRO A 161 -5.00 -10.13 -20.06
C PRO A 161 -3.47 -10.26 -20.15
N GLU A 162 -2.97 -10.70 -21.30
CA GLU A 162 -1.53 -10.89 -21.53
C GLU A 162 -0.68 -9.65 -21.18
N PRO A 163 -1.11 -8.40 -21.47
CA PRO A 163 -0.35 -7.20 -21.09
C PRO A 163 -0.17 -7.03 -19.57
N VAL A 164 -1.10 -7.55 -18.77
CA VAL A 164 -1.03 -7.51 -17.29
C VAL A 164 -0.11 -8.61 -16.79
N ARG A 165 -0.25 -9.82 -17.36
CA ARG A 165 0.58 -10.99 -17.03
C ARG A 165 2.05 -10.76 -17.33
N ALA A 166 2.36 -10.10 -18.45
CA ALA A 166 3.72 -9.77 -18.87
C ALA A 166 4.46 -8.86 -17.88
N GLN A 167 3.74 -8.09 -17.05
CA GLN A 167 4.36 -7.18 -16.08
C GLN A 167 4.67 -7.86 -14.74
N ILE A 168 4.05 -9.01 -14.44
CA ILE A 168 4.25 -9.73 -13.17
C ILE A 168 5.73 -10.07 -12.92
N PRO A 169 6.51 -10.57 -13.91
CA PRO A 169 7.94 -10.79 -13.74
C PRO A 169 8.72 -9.51 -13.41
N GLU A 170 8.41 -8.38 -14.06
CA GLU A 170 9.05 -7.09 -13.79
C GLU A 170 8.79 -6.63 -12.35
N PHE A 171 7.58 -6.86 -11.84
CA PHE A 171 7.26 -6.58 -10.44
C PHE A 171 7.98 -7.47 -9.44
N ILE A 172 8.05 -8.77 -9.71
CA ILE A 172 8.81 -9.71 -8.87
C ILE A 172 10.28 -9.33 -8.85
N GLN A 173 10.84 -8.92 -10.00
CA GLN A 173 12.21 -8.42 -10.09
C GLN A 173 12.39 -7.14 -9.28
N PHE A 174 11.54 -6.13 -9.48
CA PHE A 174 11.57 -4.88 -8.71
C PHE A 174 11.53 -5.14 -7.21
N HIS A 175 10.60 -6.01 -6.77
CA HIS A 175 10.48 -6.42 -5.36
C HIS A 175 11.76 -7.07 -4.85
N THR A 176 12.32 -8.01 -5.62
CA THR A 176 13.57 -8.69 -5.27
C THR A 176 14.73 -7.70 -5.15
N GLU A 177 14.84 -6.73 -6.06
CA GLU A 177 15.88 -5.68 -6.04
C GLU A 177 15.79 -4.80 -4.78
N VAL A 178 14.57 -4.45 -4.35
CA VAL A 178 14.35 -3.69 -3.12
C VAL A 178 14.73 -4.50 -1.89
N GLN A 179 14.26 -5.75 -1.79
CA GLN A 179 14.55 -6.60 -0.63
C GLN A 179 16.05 -6.94 -0.48
N THR A 180 16.74 -7.12 -1.61
CA THR A 180 18.16 -7.48 -1.63
C THR A 180 19.08 -6.27 -1.49
N GLY A 181 18.52 -5.06 -1.34
CA GLY A 181 19.30 -3.82 -1.22
C GLY A 181 20.01 -3.40 -2.50
N ARG A 182 19.64 -3.97 -3.65
CA ARG A 182 20.21 -3.63 -4.96
C ARG A 182 19.76 -2.25 -5.46
N ARG A 183 18.64 -1.75 -4.95
CA ARG A 183 18.15 -0.39 -5.21
C ARG A 183 18.14 0.42 -3.90
N PRO A 184 18.75 1.62 -3.86
CA PRO A 184 18.80 2.42 -2.64
C PRO A 184 17.41 2.93 -2.24
N VAL A 185 17.15 3.02 -0.94
CA VAL A 185 15.87 3.51 -0.39
C VAL A 185 16.12 4.76 0.45
N VAL A 186 15.44 5.84 0.10
CA VAL A 186 15.56 7.16 0.75
C VAL A 186 14.27 7.47 1.50
N LYS A 187 14.31 8.08 2.70
CA LYS A 187 13.06 8.38 3.46
C LYS A 187 12.55 9.78 3.14
N MET A 188 11.25 9.96 2.93
CA MET A 188 10.59 11.26 2.78
C MET A 188 9.49 11.47 3.83
N CYS A 189 9.39 12.68 4.37
CA CYS A 189 8.45 12.99 5.43
C CYS A 189 7.04 13.13 4.85
N SER A 190 6.11 12.32 5.35
CA SER A 190 4.71 12.29 4.87
C SER A 190 3.93 13.58 5.20
N ALA A 191 4.48 14.41 6.10
CA ALA A 191 3.87 15.66 6.55
C ALA A 191 4.49 16.90 5.88
N CYS A 192 5.81 17.02 5.88
CA CYS A 192 6.52 18.22 5.40
C CYS A 192 7.36 18.01 4.13
N ARG A 193 7.30 16.82 3.52
CA ARG A 193 7.99 16.47 2.26
C ARG A 193 9.52 16.57 2.26
N LYS A 194 10.13 16.85 3.42
CA LYS A 194 11.59 16.75 3.57
C LYS A 194 12.08 15.34 3.30
N VAL A 195 13.27 15.22 2.74
CA VAL A 195 13.91 13.95 2.37
C VAL A 195 15.12 13.71 3.29
N ALA A 196 15.25 12.50 3.81
CA ALA A 196 16.37 12.07 4.62
C ALA A 196 17.52 11.64 3.71
N SER A 197 18.69 12.23 3.92
CA SER A 197 19.96 11.76 3.37
C SER A 197 20.34 10.37 3.90
N ALA A 198 21.43 9.80 3.37
CA ALA A 198 21.99 8.53 3.84
C ALA A 198 22.36 8.55 5.34
N ASP A 199 22.69 9.71 5.90
CA ASP A 199 23.03 9.91 7.32
C ASP A 199 21.81 10.28 8.19
N ASP A 200 20.59 10.01 7.70
CA ASP A 200 19.30 10.32 8.35
C ASP A 200 19.04 11.81 8.66
N GLN A 201 19.83 12.74 8.10
CA GLN A 201 19.55 14.18 8.14
C GLN A 201 18.48 14.57 7.11
N TRP A 202 17.54 15.44 7.50
CA TRP A 202 16.37 15.80 6.69
C TRP A 202 16.50 17.16 5.99
N PHE A 203 16.36 17.17 4.67
CA PHE A 203 16.49 18.36 3.81
C PHE A 203 15.19 18.70 3.07
N PRO A 204 14.93 19.97 2.71
CA PRO A 204 13.93 20.30 1.70
C PRO A 204 14.15 19.49 0.41
N PHE A 205 13.08 19.15 -0.31
CA PHE A 205 13.15 18.26 -1.46
C PHE A 205 14.15 18.77 -2.52
N GLU A 206 14.08 20.06 -2.84
CA GLU A 206 14.93 20.70 -3.85
C GLU A 206 16.43 20.66 -3.48
N ALA A 207 16.74 20.68 -2.18
CA ALA A 207 18.11 20.55 -1.69
C ALA A 207 18.56 19.08 -1.57
N ALA A 208 17.61 18.14 -1.53
CA ALA A 208 17.88 16.72 -1.44
C ALA A 208 18.11 16.08 -2.80
N GLU A 209 17.64 16.66 -3.90
CA GLU A 209 17.80 16.09 -5.26
C GLU A 209 19.26 15.73 -5.58
N GLU A 210 20.22 16.58 -5.18
CA GLU A 210 21.66 16.35 -5.39
C GLU A 210 22.25 15.27 -4.46
N LEU A 211 21.53 14.92 -3.38
CA LEU A 211 21.95 13.96 -2.36
C LEU A 211 21.27 12.59 -2.53
N VAL A 212 20.25 12.49 -3.40
CA VAL A 212 19.51 11.27 -3.66
C VAL A 212 20.26 10.42 -4.70
N PRO A 213 20.63 9.17 -4.39
CA PRO A 213 21.27 8.29 -5.36
C PRO A 213 20.40 8.08 -6.60
N ALA A 214 21.01 8.04 -7.78
CA ALA A 214 20.29 7.73 -9.02
C ALA A 214 19.55 6.39 -8.91
N GLY A 215 18.27 6.38 -9.29
CA GLY A 215 17.42 5.20 -9.19
C GLY A 215 17.00 4.82 -7.77
N ALA A 216 17.19 5.70 -6.77
CA ALA A 216 16.66 5.49 -5.44
C ALA A 216 15.14 5.47 -5.42
N ILE A 217 14.57 4.62 -4.56
CA ILE A 217 13.14 4.62 -4.25
C ILE A 217 12.89 5.42 -2.99
N TYR A 218 11.82 6.20 -2.97
CA TYR A 218 11.39 6.85 -1.75
C TYR A 218 10.59 5.87 -0.89
N SER A 219 11.13 5.56 0.27
CA SER A 219 10.31 5.24 1.42
C SER A 219 9.80 6.53 2.03
N HIS A 220 8.71 6.46 2.76
CA HIS A 220 8.27 7.60 3.55
C HIS A 220 8.41 7.28 5.04
N GLY A 221 8.43 8.32 5.84
CA GLY A 221 8.41 8.29 7.29
C GLY A 221 7.84 9.59 7.82
N LEU A 222 8.15 9.89 9.07
CA LEU A 222 7.98 11.22 9.64
C LEU A 222 9.33 11.67 10.12
N CYS A 223 9.72 12.90 9.76
CA CYS A 223 10.87 13.51 10.40
C CYS A 223 10.51 13.84 11.85
N GLU A 224 11.51 13.84 12.73
CA GLU A 224 11.32 14.04 14.17
C GLU A 224 10.43 15.26 14.51
N PRO A 225 10.61 16.45 13.90
CA PRO A 225 9.75 17.60 14.21
C PRO A 225 8.28 17.41 13.78
N CYS A 226 8.01 16.63 12.74
CA CYS A 226 6.65 16.33 12.30
C CYS A 226 6.01 15.25 13.16
N LEU A 227 6.80 14.26 13.60
CA LEU A 227 6.34 13.24 14.53
C LEU A 227 5.91 13.87 15.86
N GLN A 228 6.79 14.66 16.48
CA GLN A 228 6.52 15.32 17.77
C GLN A 228 5.28 16.22 17.73
N ARG A 229 5.14 17.00 16.65
CA ARG A 229 3.96 17.87 16.45
C ARG A 229 2.69 17.05 16.33
N ALA A 230 2.69 16.02 15.50
CA ALA A 230 1.50 15.22 15.28
C ALA A 230 1.12 14.39 16.52
N LEU A 231 2.10 13.98 17.34
CA LEU A 231 1.86 13.39 18.66
C LEU A 231 1.16 14.39 19.58
N ALA A 232 1.68 15.62 19.69
CA ALA A 232 1.07 16.68 20.51
C ALA A 232 -0.36 17.02 20.06
N ASP A 233 -0.58 17.18 18.74
CA ASP A 233 -1.90 17.47 18.17
C ASP A 233 -2.90 16.31 18.36
N ALA A 234 -2.40 15.08 18.44
CA ALA A 234 -3.20 13.89 18.74
C ALA A 234 -3.44 13.67 20.25
N GLY A 235 -2.85 14.50 21.12
CA GLY A 235 -2.93 14.33 22.57
C GLY A 235 -2.16 13.10 23.08
N LEU A 236 -1.10 12.70 22.37
CA LEU A 236 -0.26 11.54 22.68
C LEU A 236 1.11 12.02 23.14
N SER A 237 1.67 11.40 24.18
CA SER A 237 3.07 11.60 24.55
C SER A 237 3.96 10.67 23.74
N ALA A 238 5.13 11.18 23.32
CA ALA A 238 6.20 10.40 22.71
C ALA A 238 6.73 9.31 23.66
#